data_AF-A0A920ETR3-F1
#
_entry.id   AF-A0A920ETR3-F1
#
_cell.length_a   1.000
_cell.length_b   1.000
_cell.length_c   1.000
_cell.angle_alpha   90.00
_cell.angle_beta   90.00
_cell.angle_gamma   90.00
#
_symmetry.space_group_name_H-M   'P 1'
#
loop_
_entity.id
_entity.type
_entity.pdbx_description
1 polymer ?
#
loop_
_entity_poly.entity_id
_entity_poly.type
_entity_poly.pdbx_seq_one_letter_code
_entity_poly.pdbx_strand_id
1 'polypeptide(L)'
;MFETGKAIDWATAEALAFGSLMLEGYPVRLSGQDSERGTFSQRHSVWIDQETERRFKPLKYITDDQAPFEVVNSMLSEEAVLGFEYGYSLAEPNALVLWEAQFGDFANGAQVIIDQFISSGEIKWLRMSGLVLLLPHGYEGQGPEHSSRGLSAICNLARKKICKLRIARRRPIIFIFCAASLRGHSVNRWC
;
A
#
# COMPACT_ATOMS: atom_id res chain seq x y z
N MET A 1 -22.47 7.65 -11.10
CA MET A 1 -21.62 7.61 -9.89
C MET A 1 -20.93 8.94 -9.64
N PHE A 2 -20.09 9.44 -10.56
CA PHE A 2 -19.39 10.72 -10.39
C PHE A 2 -20.33 11.94 -10.34
N GLU A 3 -21.40 11.97 -11.13
CA GLU A 3 -22.37 13.07 -11.10
C GLU A 3 -23.22 13.12 -9.82
N THR A 4 -23.43 11.97 -9.18
CA THR A 4 -24.31 11.84 -8.00
C THR A 4 -23.55 11.71 -6.69
N GLY A 5 -22.24 11.45 -6.73
CA GLY A 5 -21.38 11.22 -5.56
C GLY A 5 -21.73 9.97 -4.74
N LYS A 6 -22.69 9.16 -5.18
CA LYS A 6 -23.20 7.99 -4.45
C LYS A 6 -22.61 6.69 -5.02
N ALA A 7 -22.44 5.71 -4.12
CA ALA A 7 -21.96 4.37 -4.42
C ALA A 7 -20.54 4.31 -5.02
N ILE A 8 -19.63 5.17 -4.54
CA ILE A 8 -18.21 5.10 -4.92
C ILE A 8 -17.60 3.80 -4.40
N ASP A 9 -17.17 2.94 -5.32
CA ASP A 9 -16.48 1.71 -5.01
C ASP A 9 -15.02 1.98 -4.62
N TRP A 10 -14.37 0.96 -4.08
CA TRP A 10 -13.06 1.11 -3.46
C TRP A 10 -11.97 1.51 -4.45
N ALA A 11 -11.94 0.87 -5.62
CA ALA A 11 -10.94 1.14 -6.63
C ALA A 11 -11.06 2.56 -7.18
N THR A 12 -12.29 3.05 -7.36
CA THR A 12 -12.49 4.45 -7.73
C THR A 12 -12.03 5.41 -6.63
N ALA A 13 -12.34 5.13 -5.36
CA ALA A 13 -11.87 5.98 -4.25
C ALA A 13 -10.33 6.01 -4.15
N GLU A 14 -9.68 4.86 -4.39
CA GLU A 14 -8.22 4.75 -4.46
C GLU A 14 -7.65 5.58 -5.62
N ALA A 15 -8.22 5.46 -6.82
CA ALA A 15 -7.78 6.22 -7.99
C ALA A 15 -7.97 7.74 -7.80
N LEU A 16 -9.07 8.16 -7.16
CA LEU A 16 -9.29 9.57 -6.82
C LEU A 16 -8.27 10.10 -5.82
N ALA A 17 -7.91 9.30 -4.80
CA ALA A 17 -6.88 9.68 -3.83
C ALA A 17 -5.49 9.80 -4.46
N PHE A 18 -5.13 8.89 -5.38
CA PHE A 18 -3.87 9.00 -6.13
C PHE A 18 -3.88 10.24 -7.03
N GLY A 19 -4.96 10.42 -7.81
CA GLY A 19 -5.10 11.57 -8.69
C GLY A 19 -5.01 12.90 -7.95
N SER A 20 -5.66 13.04 -6.79
CA SER A 20 -5.59 14.29 -6.00
C SER A 20 -4.17 14.57 -5.50
N LEU A 21 -3.47 13.56 -4.98
CA LEU A 21 -2.09 13.72 -4.52
C LEU A 21 -1.15 14.14 -5.65
N MET A 22 -1.34 13.56 -6.83
CA MET A 22 -0.53 13.89 -8.00
C MET A 22 -0.77 15.32 -8.48
N LEU A 23 -2.01 15.80 -8.42
CA LEU A 23 -2.34 17.19 -8.73
C LEU A 23 -1.77 18.17 -7.68
N GLU A 24 -1.60 17.73 -6.44
CA GLU A 24 -0.94 18.49 -5.37
C GLU A 24 0.60 18.45 -5.45
N GLY A 25 1.19 17.71 -6.40
CA GLY A 25 2.63 17.61 -6.59
C GLY A 25 3.31 16.47 -5.83
N TYR A 26 2.55 15.57 -5.20
CA TYR A 26 3.08 14.40 -4.50
C TYR A 26 3.17 13.19 -5.45
N PRO A 27 4.38 12.65 -5.73
CA PRO A 27 4.53 11.45 -6.54
C PRO A 27 3.85 10.25 -5.87
N VAL A 28 3.30 9.35 -6.67
CA VAL A 28 2.67 8.13 -6.17
C VAL A 28 3.33 6.92 -6.81
N ARG A 29 3.81 5.99 -5.97
CA ARG A 29 4.46 4.76 -6.38
C ARG A 29 3.75 3.56 -5.75
N LEU A 30 3.24 2.66 -6.58
CA LEU A 30 2.59 1.41 -6.19
C LEU A 30 3.36 0.22 -6.77
N SER A 31 3.83 -0.65 -5.89
CA SER A 31 4.64 -1.81 -6.25
C SER A 31 4.07 -3.07 -5.61
N GLY A 32 4.01 -4.16 -6.37
CA GLY A 32 3.51 -5.43 -5.88
C GLY A 32 3.21 -6.41 -7.00
N GLN A 33 2.92 -7.66 -6.63
CA GLN A 33 2.59 -8.69 -7.60
C GLN A 33 1.20 -8.41 -8.19
N ASP A 34 1.14 -8.29 -9.52
CA ASP A 34 -0.08 -7.97 -10.27
C ASP A 34 -0.78 -6.67 -9.86
N SER A 35 -0.09 -5.72 -9.21
CA SER A 35 -0.68 -4.48 -8.73
C SER A 35 -1.18 -3.54 -9.84
N GLU A 36 -0.68 -3.68 -11.07
CA GLU A 36 -1.17 -2.95 -12.25
C GLU A 36 -2.66 -3.23 -12.54
N ARG A 37 -3.06 -4.50 -12.48
CA ARG A 37 -4.47 -4.94 -12.63
C ARG A 37 -5.20 -4.95 -11.28
N GLY A 38 -4.47 -5.27 -10.22
CA GLY A 38 -4.98 -5.69 -8.93
C GLY A 38 -5.24 -7.21 -8.91
N THR A 39 -4.88 -7.85 -7.80
CA THR A 39 -5.07 -9.30 -7.58
C THR A 39 -6.52 -9.74 -7.83
N PHE A 40 -7.49 -8.91 -7.42
CA PHE A 40 -8.93 -9.19 -7.54
C PHE A 40 -9.55 -8.56 -8.78
N SER A 41 -8.73 -8.15 -9.77
CA SER A 41 -9.16 -7.45 -10.98
C SER A 41 -10.04 -6.23 -10.70
N GLN A 42 -9.69 -5.48 -9.66
CA GLN A 42 -10.47 -4.35 -9.19
C GLN A 42 -9.88 -3.00 -9.63
N ARG A 43 -8.55 -2.91 -9.83
CA ARG A 43 -7.86 -1.62 -9.91
C ARG A 43 -7.72 -1.10 -11.34
N HIS A 44 -7.25 -1.95 -12.25
CA HIS A 44 -7.04 -1.59 -13.66
C HIS A 44 -6.29 -0.25 -13.89
N SER A 45 -5.23 0.00 -13.12
CA SER A 45 -4.37 1.20 -13.28
C SER A 45 -3.61 1.23 -14.59
N VAL A 46 -3.49 0.07 -15.25
CA VAL A 46 -2.89 -0.08 -16.56
C VAL A 46 -3.87 -0.78 -17.49
N TRP A 47 -4.15 -0.16 -18.63
CA TRP A 47 -4.96 -0.70 -19.70
C TRP A 47 -4.04 -1.35 -20.73
N ILE A 48 -4.44 -2.52 -21.20
CA ILE A 48 -3.70 -3.27 -22.21
C ILE A 48 -4.58 -3.34 -23.45
N ASP A 49 -4.11 -2.74 -24.53
CA ASP A 49 -4.72 -2.82 -25.84
C ASP A 49 -4.71 -4.27 -26.33
N GLN A 50 -5.87 -4.79 -26.74
CA GLN A 50 -6.04 -6.21 -27.09
C GLN A 50 -5.41 -6.58 -28.44
N GLU A 51 -5.19 -5.63 -29.33
CA GLU A 51 -4.62 -5.87 -30.66
C GLU A 51 -3.10 -5.63 -30.66
N THR A 52 -2.66 -4.61 -29.95
CA THR A 52 -1.27 -4.14 -29.99
C THR A 52 -0.46 -4.41 -28.72
N GLU A 53 -1.10 -4.94 -27.67
CA GLU A 53 -0.52 -5.18 -26.34
C GLU A 53 0.08 -3.91 -25.67
N ARG A 54 -0.25 -2.73 -26.22
CA ARG A 54 0.25 -1.45 -25.70
C ARG A 54 -0.34 -1.19 -24.33
N ARG A 55 0.53 -0.78 -23.40
CA ARG A 55 0.16 -0.40 -22.04
C ARG A 55 -0.13 1.09 -21.96
N PHE A 56 -1.33 1.43 -21.52
CA PHE A 56 -1.75 2.80 -21.27
C PHE A 56 -2.05 2.98 -19.77
N LYS A 57 -1.53 4.04 -19.16
CA LYS A 57 -1.70 4.34 -17.73
C LYS A 57 -2.53 5.61 -17.58
N PRO A 58 -3.86 5.54 -17.40
CA PRO A 58 -4.73 6.72 -17.44
C PRO A 58 -4.33 7.81 -16.44
N LEU A 59 -3.96 7.41 -15.22
CA LEU A 59 -3.54 8.35 -14.18
C LEU A 59 -2.29 9.15 -14.54
N LYS A 60 -1.47 8.71 -15.52
CA LYS A 60 -0.28 9.45 -15.96
C LYS A 60 -0.61 10.69 -16.82
N TYR A 61 -1.86 10.84 -17.26
CA TYR A 61 -2.26 11.84 -18.25
C TYR A 61 -3.46 12.68 -17.77
N ILE A 62 -3.53 13.05 -16.48
CA ILE A 62 -4.59 13.93 -15.94
C ILE A 62 -4.30 15.38 -16.33
N THR A 63 -3.07 15.85 -16.11
CA THR A 63 -2.57 17.19 -16.50
C THR A 63 -1.08 17.12 -16.85
N ASP A 64 -0.56 18.11 -17.58
CA ASP A 64 0.87 18.12 -17.96
C ASP A 64 1.81 18.38 -16.76
N ASP A 65 1.34 19.10 -15.73
CA ASP A 65 2.12 19.51 -14.56
C ASP A 65 1.97 18.58 -13.33
N GLN A 66 1.28 17.45 -13.48
CA GLN A 66 1.06 16.52 -12.37
C GLN A 66 2.35 15.82 -11.92
N ALA A 67 2.37 15.38 -10.66
CA ALA A 67 3.43 14.52 -10.14
C ALA A 67 3.45 13.14 -10.84
N PRO A 68 4.61 12.45 -10.87
CA PRO A 68 4.71 11.15 -11.49
C PRO A 68 3.88 10.08 -10.77
N PHE A 69 3.23 9.23 -11.56
CA PHE A 69 2.57 8.01 -11.12
C PHE A 69 3.29 6.79 -11.66
N GLU A 70 3.79 5.98 -10.74
CA GLU A 70 4.46 4.72 -11.04
C GLU A 70 3.68 3.57 -10.44
N VAL A 71 3.14 2.72 -11.31
CA VAL A 71 2.63 1.40 -10.92
C VAL A 71 3.51 0.35 -11.56
N VAL A 72 4.02 -0.59 -10.76
CA VAL A 72 4.99 -1.60 -11.16
C VAL A 72 4.52 -2.97 -10.68
N ASN A 73 4.42 -3.91 -11.63
CA ASN A 73 4.32 -5.33 -11.28
C ASN A 73 5.69 -5.81 -10.84
N SER A 74 5.81 -6.18 -9.56
CA SER A 74 7.07 -6.64 -8.99
C SER A 74 7.41 -8.06 -9.44
N MET A 75 8.68 -8.45 -9.22
CA MET A 75 9.05 -9.87 -9.26
C MET A 75 8.35 -10.64 -8.14
N LEU A 76 8.32 -11.96 -8.25
CA LEU A 76 7.73 -12.86 -7.26
C LEU A 76 8.68 -13.04 -6.06
N SER A 77 8.91 -11.94 -5.34
CA SER A 77 9.75 -11.87 -4.14
C SER A 77 9.26 -10.77 -3.21
N GLU A 78 8.83 -11.12 -2.01
CA GLU A 78 8.30 -10.17 -1.03
C GLU A 78 9.43 -9.46 -0.29
N GLU A 79 10.47 -10.19 0.14
CA GLU A 79 11.56 -9.65 0.96
C GLU A 79 12.37 -8.59 0.21
N ALA A 80 12.84 -8.91 -1.00
CA ALA A 80 13.67 -8.01 -1.78
C ALA A 80 12.90 -6.78 -2.26
N VAL A 81 11.65 -6.97 -2.72
CA VAL A 81 10.81 -5.87 -3.20
C VAL A 81 10.42 -4.96 -2.03
N LEU A 82 10.01 -5.51 -0.88
CA LEU A 82 9.67 -4.68 0.27
C LEU A 82 10.88 -3.92 0.82
N GLY A 83 12.07 -4.53 0.82
CA GLY A 83 13.32 -3.85 1.16
C GLY A 83 13.65 -2.71 0.20
N PHE A 84 13.41 -2.91 -1.11
CA PHE A 84 13.59 -1.86 -2.12
C PHE A 84 12.62 -0.70 -1.90
N GLU A 85 11.33 -0.96 -1.72
CA GLU A 85 10.32 0.09 -1.51
C GLU A 85 10.55 0.84 -0.19
N TYR A 86 11.06 0.16 0.84
CA TYR A 86 11.51 0.83 2.06
C TYR A 86 12.70 1.78 1.80
N GLY A 87 13.68 1.36 1.01
CA GLY A 87 14.78 2.23 0.61
C GLY A 87 14.31 3.44 -0.20
N TYR A 88 13.37 3.21 -1.13
CA TYR A 88 12.77 4.28 -1.93
C TYR A 88 12.05 5.31 -1.07
N SER A 89 11.24 4.87 -0.10
CA SER A 89 10.50 5.78 0.78
C SER A 89 11.38 6.60 1.72
N LEU A 90 12.62 6.15 1.98
CA LEU A 90 13.63 6.92 2.70
C LEU A 90 14.31 7.97 1.81
N ALA A 91 14.51 7.65 0.53
CA ALA A 91 15.13 8.54 -0.44
C ALA A 91 14.17 9.65 -0.89
N GLU A 92 12.90 9.30 -1.12
CA GLU A 92 11.86 10.22 -1.54
C GLU A 92 10.73 10.34 -0.50
N PRO A 93 10.92 11.17 0.55
CA PRO A 93 9.96 11.28 1.64
C PRO A 93 8.63 11.96 1.25
N ASN A 94 8.62 12.69 0.14
CA ASN A 94 7.43 13.35 -0.39
C ASN A 94 6.58 12.42 -1.28
N ALA A 95 7.10 11.27 -1.67
CA ALA A 95 6.36 10.31 -2.48
C ALA A 95 5.46 9.44 -1.58
N LEU A 96 4.22 9.20 -2.03
CA LEU A 96 3.39 8.14 -1.48
C LEU A 96 3.89 6.81 -2.06
N VAL A 97 4.62 6.05 -1.24
CA VAL A 97 5.13 4.72 -1.61
C VAL A 97 4.23 3.65 -1.00
N LEU A 98 3.66 2.79 -1.84
CA LEU A 98 2.82 1.68 -1.47
C LEU A 98 3.43 0.37 -1.93
N TRP A 99 3.47 -0.60 -1.03
CA TRP A 99 3.75 -2.00 -1.36
C TRP A 99 2.51 -2.86 -1.13
N GLU A 100 2.12 -3.63 -2.14
CA GLU A 100 0.97 -4.54 -2.11
C GLU A 100 1.42 -6.00 -2.16
N ALA A 101 1.05 -6.75 -1.11
CA ALA A 101 1.15 -8.20 -1.15
C ALA A 101 -0.03 -8.78 -1.94
N GLN A 102 0.22 -9.82 -2.75
CA GLN A 102 -0.85 -10.48 -3.52
C GLN A 102 -1.96 -10.98 -2.58
N PHE A 103 -1.56 -11.67 -1.51
CA PHE A 103 -2.36 -11.97 -0.33
C PHE A 103 -1.60 -11.55 0.92
N GLY A 104 -2.34 -11.17 1.96
CA GLY A 104 -1.71 -10.66 3.18
C GLY A 104 -0.90 -11.69 3.97
N ASP A 105 -1.08 -12.97 3.67
CA ASP A 105 -0.39 -14.10 4.29
C ASP A 105 1.09 -14.16 3.87
N PHE A 106 1.40 -13.81 2.61
CA PHE A 106 2.76 -13.80 2.06
C PHE A 106 3.67 -12.69 2.59
N ALA A 107 3.12 -11.74 3.35
CA ALA A 107 3.92 -10.71 4.02
C ALA A 107 4.94 -11.32 5.03
N ASN A 108 4.71 -12.55 5.47
CA ASN A 108 5.66 -13.30 6.30
C ASN A 108 7.02 -13.54 5.63
N GLY A 109 7.07 -13.64 4.30
CA GLY A 109 8.32 -13.76 3.54
C GLY A 109 9.24 -12.55 3.73
N ALA A 110 8.67 -11.39 4.02
CA ALA A 110 9.40 -10.14 4.27
C ALA A 110 9.47 -9.76 5.76
N GLN A 111 9.26 -10.72 6.67
CA GLN A 111 9.20 -10.46 8.11
C GLN A 111 10.48 -9.79 8.65
N VAL A 112 11.65 -10.15 8.11
CA VAL A 112 12.93 -9.53 8.48
C VAL A 112 12.92 -8.03 8.20
N ILE A 113 12.40 -7.62 7.03
CA ILE A 113 12.29 -6.21 6.65
C ILE A 113 11.30 -5.48 7.56
N ILE A 114 10.16 -6.10 7.84
CA ILE A 114 9.12 -5.53 8.71
C ILE A 114 9.65 -5.29 10.13
N ASP A 115 10.34 -6.28 10.71
CA ASP A 115 10.80 -6.22 12.10
C ASP A 115 12.06 -5.37 12.28
N GLN A 116 13.04 -5.50 11.37
CA GLN A 116 14.32 -4.82 11.54
C GLN A 116 14.34 -3.39 10.98
N PHE A 117 13.51 -3.09 9.98
CA PHE A 117 13.55 -1.79 9.30
C PHE A 117 12.25 -1.00 9.46
N ILE A 118 11.10 -1.55 9.05
CA ILE A 118 9.84 -0.79 9.01
C ILE A 118 9.39 -0.43 10.43
N SER A 119 9.38 -1.41 11.35
CA SER A 119 8.89 -1.17 12.71
C SER A 119 9.92 -0.51 13.61
N SER A 120 11.21 -0.83 13.48
CA SER A 120 12.24 -0.36 14.41
C SER A 120 13.18 0.72 13.85
N GLY A 121 13.06 1.08 12.57
CA GLY A 121 13.98 2.00 11.91
C GLY A 121 13.95 3.44 12.43
N GLU A 122 12.77 3.93 12.84
CA GLU A 122 12.63 5.26 13.44
C GLU A 122 13.35 5.33 14.80
N ILE A 123 13.23 4.30 15.64
CA ILE A 123 13.85 4.28 16.97
C ILE A 123 15.35 4.00 16.89
N LYS A 124 15.77 3.07 16.03
CA LYS A 124 17.19 2.67 15.93
C LYS A 124 18.04 3.71 15.20
N TRP A 125 17.50 4.32 14.15
CA TRP A 125 18.28 5.13 13.22
C TRP A 125 17.69 6.52 12.94
N LEU A 126 16.61 6.91 13.64
CA LEU A 126 15.91 8.19 13.42
C LEU A 126 15.49 8.38 11.95
N ARG A 127 15.21 7.27 11.26
CA ARG A 127 14.76 7.27 9.86
C ARG A 127 13.25 7.11 9.82
N MET A 128 12.57 8.17 9.39
CA MET A 128 11.13 8.15 9.12
C MET A 128 10.88 7.56 7.73
N SER A 129 9.90 6.68 7.64
CA SER A 129 9.44 6.10 6.38
C SER A 129 7.93 6.25 6.28
N GLY A 130 7.45 6.75 5.14
CA GLY A 130 6.03 6.88 4.79
C GLY A 130 5.46 5.67 4.05
N LEU A 131 6.17 4.53 4.05
CA LEU A 131 5.77 3.33 3.33
C LEU A 131 4.40 2.81 3.81
N VAL A 132 3.50 2.57 2.86
CA VAL A 132 2.18 1.99 3.12
C VAL A 132 2.18 0.51 2.72
N LEU A 133 1.81 -0.35 3.66
CA LEU A 133 1.65 -1.78 3.36
C LEU A 133 0.17 -2.08 3.10
N LEU A 134 -0.14 -2.39 1.85
CA LEU A 134 -1.42 -2.92 1.40
C LEU A 134 -1.34 -4.43 1.52
N LEU A 135 -2.05 -4.99 2.49
CA LEU A 135 -2.18 -6.43 2.51
C LEU A 135 -3.68 -6.80 2.50
N PRO A 136 -4.16 -7.48 1.43
CA PRO A 136 -5.53 -7.96 1.35
C PRO A 136 -5.86 -8.96 2.45
N HIS A 137 -7.10 -8.95 2.96
CA HIS A 137 -7.53 -9.88 4.01
C HIS A 137 -9.03 -10.17 3.96
N GLY A 138 -9.40 -11.43 3.77
CA GLY A 138 -10.79 -11.89 3.87
C GLY A 138 -10.85 -13.31 4.41
N TYR A 139 -11.71 -13.56 5.40
CA TYR A 139 -12.10 -14.93 5.76
C TYR A 139 -13.22 -15.36 4.82
N GLU A 140 -12.85 -15.79 3.62
CA GLU A 140 -13.80 -16.20 2.56
C GLU A 140 -13.80 -17.72 2.31
N GLY A 141 -13.18 -18.49 3.20
CA GLY A 141 -13.15 -19.96 3.09
C GLY A 141 -12.18 -20.48 2.04
N GLN A 142 -11.28 -19.65 1.52
CA GLN A 142 -10.27 -20.03 0.51
C GLN A 142 -9.06 -20.81 1.06
N GLY A 143 -9.16 -21.37 2.27
CA GLY A 143 -8.09 -22.13 2.92
C GLY A 143 -7.18 -21.30 3.84
N PRO A 144 -6.30 -21.94 4.62
CA PRO A 144 -5.52 -21.30 5.69
C PRO A 144 -4.55 -20.23 5.18
N GLU A 145 -3.95 -20.42 4.00
CA GLU A 145 -3.00 -19.50 3.34
C GLU A 145 -3.66 -18.24 2.75
N HIS A 146 -5.00 -18.14 2.79
CA HIS A 146 -5.77 -17.02 2.23
C HIS A 146 -6.80 -16.45 3.21
N SER A 147 -6.79 -16.91 4.47
CA SER A 147 -7.83 -16.58 5.46
C SER A 147 -7.29 -15.86 6.69
N SER A 148 -6.10 -16.20 7.17
CA SER A 148 -5.60 -15.75 8.47
C SER A 148 -4.25 -15.07 8.36
N ARG A 149 -4.28 -13.75 8.31
CA ARG A 149 -3.08 -12.95 8.53
C ARG A 149 -2.49 -13.27 9.91
N GLY A 150 -1.17 -13.20 10.03
CA GLY A 150 -0.45 -12.86 11.26
C GLY A 150 -0.82 -11.46 11.80
N LEU A 151 -2.11 -11.10 11.79
CA LEU A 151 -2.67 -9.86 12.33
C LEU A 151 -2.34 -9.75 13.80
N SER A 152 -2.27 -10.88 14.51
CA SER A 152 -1.76 -10.95 15.89
C SER A 152 -0.31 -10.45 15.98
N ALA A 153 0.57 -10.83 15.06
CA ALA A 153 1.96 -10.39 15.04
C ALA A 153 2.07 -8.87 14.74
N ILE A 154 1.31 -8.36 13.77
CA ILE A 154 1.30 -6.94 13.40
C ILE A 154 0.62 -6.07 14.48
N CYS A 155 -0.53 -6.47 15.05
CA CYS A 155 -1.15 -5.78 16.21
C CYS A 155 -0.21 -5.84 17.43
N ASN A 156 0.53 -6.94 17.64
CA ASN A 156 1.51 -7.03 18.72
C ASN A 156 2.69 -6.08 18.50
N LEU A 157 3.17 -5.92 17.26
CA LEU A 157 4.22 -4.96 16.92
C LEU A 157 3.73 -3.52 17.11
N ALA A 158 2.49 -3.21 16.72
CA ALA A 158 1.84 -1.93 16.98
C ALA A 158 1.62 -1.66 18.48
N ARG A 159 1.26 -2.68 19.27
CA ARG A 159 1.08 -2.58 20.73
C ARG A 159 2.37 -2.27 21.48
N LYS A 160 3.54 -2.62 20.93
CA LYS A 160 4.84 -2.40 21.58
C LYS A 160 5.30 -0.93 21.62
N LYS A 161 4.52 0.06 21.16
CA LYS A 161 4.90 1.50 21.14
C LYS A 161 6.24 1.78 20.44
N ILE A 162 6.71 0.90 19.56
CA ILE A 162 8.00 1.03 18.86
C ILE A 162 7.84 1.77 17.51
N CYS A 163 6.61 1.88 16.99
CA CYS A 163 6.32 2.53 15.73
C CYS A 163 4.92 3.17 15.77
N LYS A 164 4.70 4.34 15.14
CA LYS A 164 3.34 4.87 14.88
C LYS A 164 2.71 4.12 13.70
N LEU A 165 2.48 2.83 13.91
CA LEU A 165 1.76 1.98 12.99
C LEU A 165 0.26 2.26 13.12
N ARG A 166 -0.34 2.95 12.15
CA ARG A 166 -1.77 3.19 12.09
C ARG A 166 -2.41 2.10 11.23
N ILE A 167 -3.02 1.14 11.92
CA ILE A 167 -3.80 0.08 11.28
C ILE A 167 -5.20 0.63 11.00
N ALA A 168 -5.59 0.74 9.73
CA ALA A 168 -6.96 1.03 9.33
C ALA A 168 -7.60 -0.22 8.73
N ARG A 169 -8.63 -0.75 9.39
CA ARG A 169 -9.38 -1.93 8.94
C ARG A 169 -10.70 -1.50 8.31
N ARG A 170 -10.88 -1.73 7.00
CA ARG A 170 -12.18 -1.64 6.33
C ARG A 170 -12.29 -2.84 5.41
N ARG A 171 -13.18 -3.79 5.73
CA ARG A 171 -13.32 -5.05 4.97
C ARG A 171 -13.42 -4.75 3.47
N PRO A 172 -12.64 -5.38 2.57
CA PRO A 172 -11.76 -6.55 2.76
C PRO A 172 -10.24 -6.24 2.83
N ILE A 173 -9.84 -4.98 3.07
CA ILE A 173 -8.41 -4.60 3.06
C ILE A 173 -8.04 -3.93 4.39
N ILE A 174 -6.92 -4.36 4.98
CA ILE A 174 -6.31 -3.69 6.13
C ILE A 174 -5.14 -2.87 5.60
N PHE A 175 -5.24 -1.56 5.74
CA PHE A 175 -4.10 -0.67 5.56
C PHE A 175 -3.26 -0.67 6.81
N ILE A 176 -1.97 -0.84 6.64
CA ILE A 176 -0.99 -0.54 7.68
C ILE A 176 -0.27 0.71 7.21
N PHE A 177 -0.67 1.85 7.76
CA PHE A 177 0.04 3.10 7.57
C PHE A 177 1.21 3.14 8.56
N CYS A 178 2.44 3.17 8.08
CA CYS A 178 3.54 3.69 8.88
C CYS A 178 3.51 5.22 8.72
N ALA A 179 2.76 5.92 9.58
CA ALA A 179 2.61 7.37 9.49
C ALA A 179 3.52 8.07 10.50
N ALA A 180 4.51 8.78 10.00
CA ALA A 180 5.21 9.81 10.76
C ALA A 180 4.22 10.92 11.16
N SER A 181 3.99 11.05 12.46
CA SER A 181 3.44 12.22 13.16
C SER A 181 2.37 13.09 12.47
N LEU A 182 1.09 12.80 12.75
CA LEU A 182 0.09 13.86 12.99
C LEU A 182 -0.50 13.67 14.40
N ARG A 183 -0.67 14.79 15.10
CA ARG A 183 -0.79 14.89 16.56
C ARG A 183 -1.89 13.99 17.15
N GLY A 184 -1.48 13.16 18.12
CA GLY A 184 -2.17 13.03 19.40
C GLY A 184 -3.59 12.47 19.45
N HIS A 185 -3.93 11.37 18.77
CA HIS A 185 -5.12 10.57 19.12
C HIS A 185 -4.75 9.09 19.33
N SER A 186 -5.29 8.51 20.41
CA SER A 186 -4.90 7.20 20.94
C SER A 186 -5.36 6.04 20.05
N VAL A 187 -4.47 5.07 19.86
CA VAL A 187 -4.64 3.85 19.05
C VAL A 187 -5.43 2.75 19.80
N ASN A 188 -5.95 3.03 21.00
CA ASN A 188 -6.49 2.01 21.91
C ASN A 188 -7.88 1.46 21.57
N ARG A 189 -8.41 1.70 20.36
CA ARG A 189 -9.77 1.28 20.00
C ARG A 189 -9.87 0.32 18.81
N TRP A 190 -8.72 -0.19 18.34
CA TRP A 190 -8.65 -0.94 17.08
C TRP A 190 -7.91 -2.30 17.15
N CYS A 191 -7.44 -2.67 18.34
CA CYS A 191 -7.41 -4.07 18.78
C CYS A 191 -8.44 -4.16 19.94
#